data_AF-A0A3N4PJ51-F1
#
_entry.id   AF-A0A3N4PJ51-F1
#
_cell.length_a   1.000
_cell.length_b   1.000
_cell.length_c   1.000
_cell.angle_alpha   90.00
_cell.angle_beta   90.00
_cell.angle_gamma   90.00
#
_symmetry.space_group_name_H-M   'P 1'
#
loop_
_entity.id
_entity.type
_entity.pdbx_description
1 polymer ?
#
loop_
_entity_poly.entity_id
_entity_poly.type
_entity_poly.pdbx_seq_one_letter_code
_entity_poly.pdbx_strand_id
1 'polypeptide(L)'
;MSNNKRARMVTSVRRYLLTAAALTGLHLCASAQANDWIRRDSTVWGARNGIVVGLWPAAIENLKQGANGGPRGLFRIGYEYMGLVYHINYMAVEPVVNGRIEFSEISPSASDGKWGKLMWVSDTFNTPDAVGMYVQIEQFANGAHPYLKLSIFRNRPEEVCIEVFHHPDSAPMERCGITATMGNYSRLRKLYLKDSVVNARALYAGFDGIDFIEKSPYPADRMRRGKNGDWIVAATPDESFAELAAWPQQPAYLMRWNWRYRPFYMLTQYWRKEKKDADASLQVRVNGRAKYWNGGGNDPKHYIDIPGGPSFENFELRERYVPGQRFYFGLSRKTAEELLSL
;
A
#
# COMPACT_ATOMS: atom_id res chain seq x y z
N MET A 1 -39.36 29.99 74.28
CA MET A 1 -39.21 28.51 74.30
C MET A 1 -39.85 27.93 73.04
N SER A 2 -39.04 27.19 72.25
CA SER A 2 -39.42 26.12 71.30
C SER A 2 -40.45 26.44 70.20
N ASN A 3 -40.01 26.71 68.96
CA ASN A 3 -39.95 25.79 67.78
C ASN A 3 -41.31 25.63 67.06
N ASN A 4 -41.47 25.53 65.73
CA ASN A 4 -40.57 25.45 64.58
C ASN A 4 -41.37 25.68 63.27
N LYS A 5 -40.70 26.23 62.27
CA LYS A 5 -40.92 26.35 60.79
C LYS A 5 -42.10 25.63 60.08
N ARG A 6 -42.77 26.37 59.16
CA ARG A 6 -42.80 26.18 57.67
C ARG A 6 -43.91 27.03 56.99
N ALA A 7 -43.57 27.74 55.90
CA ALA A 7 -44.36 27.93 54.66
C ALA A 7 -43.63 28.96 53.77
N ARG A 8 -43.15 28.61 52.57
CA ARG A 8 -43.81 28.51 51.25
C ARG A 8 -44.02 29.87 50.54
N MET A 9 -43.70 29.82 49.24
CA MET A 9 -44.21 30.65 48.15
C MET A 9 -43.41 31.92 47.79
N VAL A 10 -42.57 31.80 46.76
CA VAL A 10 -42.04 32.94 45.99
C VAL A 10 -42.97 33.14 44.80
N THR A 11 -43.54 34.34 44.75
CA THR A 11 -44.36 34.90 43.68
C THR A 11 -43.52 35.70 42.69
N SER A 12 -44.10 35.88 41.51
CA SER A 12 -44.04 37.11 40.71
C SER A 12 -42.93 37.27 39.66
N VAL A 13 -43.31 36.82 38.46
CA VAL A 13 -42.96 37.28 37.11
C VAL A 13 -43.03 38.80 36.92
N ARG A 14 -41.97 39.40 36.36
CA ARG A 14 -41.91 40.37 35.21
C ARG A 14 -40.67 41.26 35.34
N ARG A 15 -39.93 41.47 34.24
CA ARG A 15 -39.83 42.78 33.53
C ARG A 15 -38.78 42.75 32.39
N TYR A 16 -39.28 43.10 31.21
CA TYR A 16 -38.71 43.87 30.08
C TYR A 16 -37.33 43.53 29.47
N LEU A 17 -37.41 42.93 28.27
CA LEU A 17 -36.85 43.39 26.98
C LEU A 17 -35.64 44.34 27.01
N LEU A 18 -34.54 43.87 26.43
CA LEU A 18 -33.60 44.68 25.65
C LEU A 18 -33.15 43.92 24.41
N THR A 19 -33.25 44.63 23.30
CA THR A 19 -32.91 44.32 21.91
C THR A 19 -31.43 43.98 21.69
N ALA A 20 -31.15 42.96 20.87
CA ALA A 20 -29.96 42.90 20.04
C ALA A 20 -30.27 42.13 18.75
N ALA A 21 -30.47 42.88 17.67
CA ALA A 21 -30.50 42.37 16.31
C ALA A 21 -29.10 42.56 15.68
N ALA A 22 -28.69 41.53 14.94
CA ALA A 22 -27.69 41.52 13.87
C ALA A 22 -26.24 41.89 14.20
N LEU A 23 -25.39 40.85 14.28
CA LEU A 23 -24.14 40.84 13.52
C LEU A 23 -23.91 39.43 12.98
N THR A 24 -24.19 39.31 11.69
CA THR A 24 -23.74 38.25 10.78
C THR A 24 -22.24 38.07 10.87
N GLY A 25 -21.80 37.15 11.74
CA GLY A 25 -20.49 36.53 11.66
C GLY A 25 -20.56 35.36 10.67
N LEU A 26 -20.47 35.64 9.37
CA LEU A 26 -19.96 34.67 8.41
C LEU A 26 -18.52 34.39 8.83
N HIS A 27 -18.32 33.45 9.74
CA HIS A 27 -17.03 32.79 9.88
C HIS A 27 -16.83 31.95 8.62
N LEU A 28 -16.36 32.61 7.57
CA LEU A 28 -15.40 32.02 6.66
C LEU A 28 -14.21 31.62 7.52
N CYS A 29 -14.30 30.44 8.15
CA CYS A 29 -13.11 29.64 8.37
C CYS A 29 -12.61 29.30 6.98
N ALA A 30 -11.86 30.22 6.38
CA ALA A 30 -10.79 29.83 5.49
C ALA A 30 -9.83 29.03 6.37
N SER A 31 -10.14 27.75 6.58
CA SER A 31 -9.17 26.79 7.06
C SER A 31 -7.98 26.96 6.15
N ALA A 32 -6.86 27.43 6.69
CA ALA A 32 -5.58 27.37 6.02
C ALA A 32 -5.49 26.00 5.35
N GLN A 33 -5.36 25.96 4.02
CA GLN A 33 -5.10 24.74 3.26
C GLN A 33 -3.77 24.18 3.78
N ALA A 34 -3.85 23.38 4.83
CA ALA A 34 -2.75 22.55 5.27
C ALA A 34 -2.42 21.67 4.06
N ASN A 35 -1.17 21.75 3.58
CA ASN A 35 -0.74 20.97 2.42
C ASN A 35 -1.04 19.49 2.68
N ASP A 36 -2.08 18.96 2.02
CA ASP A 36 -2.48 17.55 2.11
C ASP A 36 -1.41 16.62 1.52
N TRP A 37 -0.47 17.18 0.76
CA TRP A 37 0.61 16.45 0.12
C TRP A 37 1.86 16.38 0.98
N ILE A 38 2.42 15.18 1.05
CA ILE A 38 3.74 14.89 1.61
C ILE A 38 4.74 14.98 0.46
N ARG A 39 5.78 15.79 0.62
CA ARG A 39 6.97 15.78 -0.24
C ARG A 39 8.22 15.89 0.61
N ARG A 40 9.19 15.01 0.38
CA ARG A 40 10.51 15.07 1.01
C ARG A 40 11.58 14.75 -0.01
N ASP A 41 12.55 15.67 -0.12
CA ASP A 41 13.85 15.50 -0.79
C ASP A 41 13.78 14.77 -2.14
N SER A 42 12.95 15.24 -3.08
CA SER A 42 12.77 14.71 -4.45
C SER A 42 12.74 13.18 -4.59
N THR A 43 12.37 12.46 -3.53
CA THR A 43 12.43 11.00 -3.44
C THR A 43 11.23 10.41 -2.71
N VAL A 44 10.40 11.24 -2.05
CA VAL A 44 9.18 10.81 -1.38
C VAL A 44 8.01 11.74 -1.74
N TRP A 45 6.88 11.12 -2.08
CA TRP A 45 5.60 11.76 -2.37
C TRP A 45 4.50 11.00 -1.64
N GLY A 46 3.46 11.69 -1.19
CA GLY A 46 2.36 11.04 -0.49
C GLY A 46 1.21 11.97 -0.20
N ALA A 47 0.22 11.44 0.50
CA ALA A 47 -0.88 12.20 1.07
C ALA A 47 -0.93 12.03 2.59
N ARG A 48 -1.32 13.08 3.31
CA ARG A 48 -1.66 13.01 4.73
C ARG A 48 -2.83 12.06 4.93
N ASN A 49 -2.77 11.23 5.97
CA ASN A 49 -3.74 10.17 6.24
C ASN A 49 -3.94 9.25 5.01
N GLY A 50 -2.85 8.92 4.32
CA GLY A 50 -2.89 8.27 3.02
C GLY A 50 -1.58 7.59 2.63
N ILE A 51 -1.53 7.15 1.37
CA ILE A 51 -0.40 6.40 0.82
C ILE A 51 0.82 7.30 0.65
N VAL A 52 1.99 6.71 0.85
CA VAL A 52 3.30 7.34 0.64
C VAL A 52 4.14 6.44 -0.26
N VAL A 53 4.75 7.02 -1.27
CA VAL A 53 5.66 6.36 -2.21
C VAL A 53 7.05 6.96 -2.07
N GLY A 54 8.06 6.11 -1.93
CA GLY A 54 9.46 6.50 -1.90
C GLY A 54 10.32 5.74 -2.90
N LEU A 55 11.36 6.40 -3.40
CA LEU A 55 12.38 5.81 -4.26
C LEU A 55 13.72 5.69 -3.52
N TRP A 56 14.48 4.63 -3.80
CA TRP A 56 15.87 4.54 -3.34
C TRP A 56 16.65 5.79 -3.83
N PRO A 57 17.51 6.40 -2.99
CA PRO A 57 17.98 5.93 -1.69
C PRO A 57 17.16 6.41 -0.48
N ALA A 58 15.93 6.89 -0.64
CA ALA A 58 15.15 7.38 0.50
C ALA A 58 14.50 6.26 1.32
N ALA A 59 14.67 6.33 2.64
CA ALA A 59 13.86 5.59 3.61
C ALA A 59 12.57 6.34 3.92
N ILE A 60 11.40 5.80 3.60
CA ILE A 60 10.13 6.48 3.92
C ILE A 60 9.82 6.54 5.42
N GLU A 61 10.37 5.62 6.22
CA GLU A 61 10.34 5.70 7.68
C GLU A 61 11.61 6.39 8.21
N ASN A 62 11.45 7.33 9.14
CA ASN A 62 12.55 8.04 9.81
C ASN A 62 13.17 7.20 10.94
N LEU A 63 13.62 5.97 10.67
CA LEU A 63 14.10 5.09 11.74
C LEU A 63 15.59 5.26 12.07
N LYS A 64 16.43 5.69 11.12
CA LYS A 64 17.86 5.96 11.34
C LYS A 64 18.39 6.99 10.34
N GLN A 65 19.21 7.93 10.81
CA GLN A 65 19.97 8.82 9.93
C GLN A 65 20.87 7.99 9.00
N GLY A 66 20.80 8.23 7.68
CA GLY A 66 21.57 7.50 6.68
C GLY A 66 20.96 6.17 6.20
N ALA A 67 19.75 5.79 6.63
CA ALA A 67 19.07 4.62 6.09
C ALA A 67 18.65 4.83 4.62
N ASN A 68 18.91 3.83 3.75
CA ASN A 68 18.60 3.91 2.31
C ASN A 68 17.20 3.37 1.92
N GLY A 69 16.39 3.02 2.93
CA GLY A 69 15.02 2.54 2.75
C GLY A 69 14.86 1.11 2.23
N GLY A 70 15.95 0.36 2.04
CA GLY A 70 15.92 -1.01 1.52
C GLY A 70 16.60 -1.21 0.17
N PRO A 71 16.24 -2.29 -0.57
CA PRO A 71 16.89 -2.64 -1.84
C PRO A 71 16.70 -1.57 -2.91
N ARG A 72 17.64 -1.45 -3.85
CA ARG A 72 17.41 -0.70 -5.09
C ARG A 72 16.44 -1.49 -5.99
N GLY A 73 15.82 -0.81 -6.97
CA GLY A 73 14.94 -1.47 -7.93
C GLY A 73 13.53 -1.74 -7.42
N LEU A 74 13.17 -1.15 -6.28
CA LEU A 74 11.87 -1.27 -5.65
C LEU A 74 11.34 0.11 -5.24
N PHE A 75 10.04 0.34 -5.39
CA PHE A 75 9.36 1.45 -4.71
C PHE A 75 9.13 1.07 -3.26
N ARG A 76 9.21 2.03 -2.34
CA ARG A 76 8.76 1.86 -0.95
C ARG A 76 7.34 2.38 -0.88
N ILE A 77 6.44 1.57 -0.34
CA ILE A 77 5.03 1.92 -0.19
C ILE A 77 4.69 1.90 1.29
N GLY A 78 4.23 3.04 1.78
CA GLY A 78 3.84 3.22 3.16
C GLY A 78 2.50 3.91 3.30
N TYR A 79 2.11 4.08 4.56
CA TYR A 79 0.92 4.83 4.94
C TYR A 79 1.30 5.87 5.98
N GLU A 80 0.90 7.12 5.75
CA GLU A 80 1.01 8.18 6.74
C GLU A 80 -0.27 8.24 7.57
N TYR A 81 -0.11 8.24 8.89
CA TYR A 81 -1.21 8.45 9.81
C TYR A 81 -0.73 9.19 11.05
N MET A 82 -1.44 10.26 11.41
CA MET A 82 -1.14 11.09 12.60
C MET A 82 0.31 11.59 12.64
N GLY A 83 0.89 11.99 11.49
CA GLY A 83 2.25 12.50 11.42
C GLY A 83 3.34 11.43 11.31
N LEU A 84 2.98 10.14 11.36
CA LEU A 84 3.92 9.02 11.29
C LEU A 84 3.74 8.26 9.97
N VAL A 85 4.84 8.01 9.27
CA VAL A 85 4.87 7.14 8.08
C VAL A 85 5.35 5.76 8.49
N TYR A 86 4.61 4.73 8.11
CA TYR A 86 5.02 3.34 8.22
C TYR A 86 5.20 2.71 6.84
N HIS A 87 6.29 1.99 6.64
CA HIS A 87 6.59 1.23 5.44
C HIS A 87 5.91 -0.14 5.53
N ILE A 88 5.13 -0.46 4.49
CA ILE A 88 4.23 -1.63 4.49
C ILE A 88 4.61 -2.63 3.40
N ASN A 89 4.92 -2.15 2.19
CA ASN A 89 5.27 -2.97 1.05
C ASN A 89 6.42 -2.37 0.27
N TYR A 90 7.14 -3.21 -0.45
CA TYR A 90 7.84 -2.76 -1.65
C TYR A 90 6.97 -3.00 -2.90
N MET A 91 7.24 -2.28 -3.98
CA MET A 91 6.72 -2.64 -5.31
C MET A 91 7.84 -2.92 -6.30
N ALA A 92 7.73 -4.02 -7.03
CA ALA A 92 8.61 -4.41 -8.12
C ALA A 92 7.96 -4.16 -9.49
N VAL A 93 8.79 -3.95 -10.51
CA VAL A 93 8.41 -3.87 -11.92
C VAL A 93 8.94 -5.11 -12.63
N GLU A 94 8.04 -5.83 -13.29
CA GLU A 94 8.32 -7.16 -13.83
C GLU A 94 7.90 -7.25 -15.32
N PRO A 95 8.72 -6.75 -16.25
CA PRO A 95 8.42 -6.84 -17.67
C PRO A 95 8.63 -8.26 -18.20
N VAL A 96 7.75 -8.66 -19.12
CA VAL A 96 7.80 -9.94 -19.83
C VAL A 96 7.97 -9.67 -21.31
N VAL A 97 9.04 -10.21 -21.90
CA VAL A 97 9.34 -10.11 -23.33
C VAL A 97 9.68 -11.51 -23.84
N ASN A 98 8.97 -11.97 -24.87
CA ASN A 98 9.15 -13.31 -25.46
C ASN A 98 9.09 -14.43 -24.40
N GLY A 99 8.10 -14.37 -23.51
CA GLY A 99 7.93 -15.27 -22.37
C GLY A 99 8.98 -15.17 -21.26
N ARG A 100 9.98 -14.28 -21.36
CA ARG A 100 11.05 -14.11 -20.35
C ARG A 100 10.72 -12.97 -19.41
N ILE A 101 10.62 -13.28 -18.12
CA ILE A 101 10.38 -12.34 -17.05
C ILE A 101 11.71 -11.78 -16.54
N GLU A 102 11.77 -10.48 -16.35
CA GLU A 102 12.83 -9.81 -15.59
C GLU A 102 12.23 -9.17 -14.33
N PHE A 103 13.06 -8.87 -13.32
CA PHE A 103 12.61 -8.37 -12.02
C PHE A 103 13.41 -7.15 -11.63
N SER A 104 12.75 -6.02 -11.40
CA SER A 104 13.44 -4.78 -11.07
C SER A 104 14.30 -4.88 -9.80
N GLU A 105 13.95 -5.75 -8.84
CA GLU A 105 14.72 -5.96 -7.60
C GLU A 105 16.00 -6.77 -7.82
N ILE A 106 15.93 -7.82 -8.65
CA ILE A 106 17.00 -8.82 -8.76
C ILE A 106 17.70 -8.83 -10.12
N SER A 107 17.32 -7.99 -11.07
CA SER A 107 18.09 -7.80 -12.30
C SER A 107 19.25 -6.83 -12.03
N PRO A 108 20.51 -7.19 -12.37
CA PRO A 108 21.63 -6.27 -12.25
C PRO A 108 21.43 -5.00 -13.08
N SER A 109 21.86 -3.86 -12.54
CA SER A 109 21.91 -2.61 -13.30
C SER A 109 23.03 -2.66 -14.32
N ALA A 110 22.77 -2.24 -15.56
CA ALA A 110 23.79 -2.14 -16.59
C ALA A 110 24.78 -1.01 -16.30
N SER A 111 24.34 0.01 -15.57
CA SER A 111 25.13 1.19 -15.23
C SER A 111 26.23 0.93 -14.19
N ASP A 112 26.00 0.03 -13.23
CA ASP A 112 26.97 -0.23 -12.15
C ASP A 112 27.13 -1.69 -11.70
N GLY A 113 26.45 -2.63 -12.36
CA GLY A 113 26.54 -4.06 -12.08
C GLY A 113 25.92 -4.52 -10.76
N LYS A 114 25.37 -3.62 -9.94
CA LYS A 114 24.76 -4.00 -8.65
C LYS A 114 23.34 -4.54 -8.86
N TRP A 115 22.89 -5.37 -7.92
CA TRP A 115 21.51 -5.89 -7.92
C TRP A 115 20.49 -4.76 -7.80
N GLY A 116 19.39 -4.91 -8.54
CA GLY A 116 18.29 -3.96 -8.64
C GLY A 116 18.51 -2.91 -9.74
N LYS A 117 17.48 -2.63 -10.53
CA LYS A 117 17.51 -1.63 -11.59
C LYS A 117 17.54 -0.21 -11.02
N LEU A 118 18.28 0.68 -11.69
CA LEU A 118 18.23 2.11 -11.37
C LEU A 118 16.87 2.69 -11.75
N MET A 119 16.34 3.51 -10.85
CA MET A 119 15.09 4.25 -11.02
C MET A 119 15.34 5.70 -10.63
N TRP A 120 14.83 6.64 -11.41
CA TRP A 120 14.97 8.06 -11.12
C TRP A 120 13.73 8.84 -11.57
N VAL A 121 13.50 9.99 -10.94
CA VAL A 121 12.40 10.86 -11.32
C VAL A 121 12.85 11.82 -12.41
N SER A 122 12.14 11.85 -13.53
CA SER A 122 12.39 12.79 -14.62
C SER A 122 11.54 14.04 -14.53
N ASP A 123 10.32 13.93 -13.99
CA ASP A 123 9.39 15.04 -13.88
C ASP A 123 8.41 14.82 -12.71
N THR A 124 7.87 15.91 -12.16
CA THR A 124 6.90 15.89 -11.06
C THR A 124 5.78 16.87 -11.32
N PHE A 125 4.57 16.54 -10.85
CA PHE A 125 3.45 17.46 -10.87
C PHE A 125 2.82 17.56 -9.49
N ASN A 126 2.31 18.74 -9.19
CA ASN A 126 1.58 19.03 -7.97
C ASN A 126 0.47 20.01 -8.32
N THR A 127 -0.76 19.52 -8.36
CA THR A 127 -1.97 20.30 -8.57
C THR A 127 -2.81 20.29 -7.30
N PRO A 128 -3.89 21.09 -7.22
CA PRO A 128 -4.83 20.98 -6.12
C PRO A 128 -5.36 19.54 -5.96
N ASP A 129 -5.62 18.83 -7.06
CA ASP A 129 -6.30 17.53 -7.02
C ASP A 129 -5.38 16.32 -7.05
N ALA A 130 -4.10 16.48 -7.41
CA ALA A 130 -3.17 15.37 -7.50
C ALA A 130 -1.71 15.76 -7.26
N VAL A 131 -0.94 14.83 -6.72
CA VAL A 131 0.52 14.87 -6.68
C VAL A 131 1.08 13.64 -7.37
N GLY A 132 2.21 13.78 -8.07
CA GLY A 132 2.81 12.64 -8.73
C GLY A 132 4.13 12.92 -9.42
N MET A 133 4.61 11.89 -10.11
CA MET A 133 5.94 11.83 -10.70
C MET A 133 5.99 10.88 -11.89
N TYR A 134 6.93 11.14 -12.80
CA TYR A 134 7.35 10.19 -13.81
C TYR A 134 8.62 9.50 -13.33
N VAL A 135 8.58 8.17 -13.25
CA VAL A 135 9.72 7.34 -12.84
C VAL A 135 10.28 6.63 -14.06
N GLN A 136 11.51 6.98 -14.38
CA GLN A 136 12.32 6.30 -15.38
C GLN A 136 12.94 5.06 -14.76
N ILE A 137 13.07 4.00 -15.55
CA ILE A 137 13.66 2.73 -15.14
C ILE A 137 14.67 2.36 -16.21
N GLU A 138 15.86 1.97 -15.79
CA GLU A 138 16.88 1.46 -16.71
C GLU A 138 16.36 0.26 -17.52
N GLN A 139 16.76 0.17 -18.78
CA GLN A 139 16.42 -0.96 -19.65
C GLN A 139 16.81 -2.32 -19.02
N PHE A 140 15.91 -3.28 -19.18
CA PHE A 140 16.08 -4.65 -18.71
C PHE A 140 16.86 -5.50 -19.71
N ALA A 141 17.46 -6.60 -19.24
CA ALA A 141 18.28 -7.47 -20.07
C ALA A 141 17.46 -8.18 -21.18
N ASN A 142 16.16 -8.35 -20.97
CA ASN A 142 15.23 -8.85 -21.99
C ASN A 142 14.82 -7.79 -23.04
N GLY A 143 15.37 -6.57 -22.97
CA GLY A 143 15.12 -5.46 -23.88
C GLY A 143 13.94 -4.56 -23.50
N ALA A 144 13.14 -4.92 -22.48
CA ALA A 144 12.07 -4.06 -22.01
C ALA A 144 12.61 -2.75 -21.45
N HIS A 145 11.99 -1.63 -21.80
CA HIS A 145 12.37 -0.30 -21.32
C HIS A 145 11.13 0.47 -20.84
N PRO A 146 10.51 0.03 -19.72
CA PRO A 146 9.33 0.68 -19.19
C PRO A 146 9.68 1.98 -18.44
N TYR A 147 8.72 2.90 -18.40
CA TYR A 147 8.70 3.99 -17.43
C TYR A 147 7.29 4.11 -16.85
N LEU A 148 7.18 4.66 -15.65
CA LEU A 148 5.91 4.78 -14.94
C LEU A 148 5.51 6.24 -14.76
N LYS A 149 4.21 6.49 -14.71
CA LYS A 149 3.65 7.70 -14.10
C LYS A 149 2.87 7.29 -12.86
N LEU A 150 3.27 7.86 -11.73
CA LEU A 150 2.66 7.61 -10.43
C LEU A 150 1.84 8.83 -10.02
N SER A 151 0.57 8.63 -9.67
CA SER A 151 -0.34 9.72 -9.27
C SER A 151 -1.08 9.35 -7.97
N ILE A 152 -1.15 10.27 -7.03
CA ILE A 152 -2.00 10.19 -5.83
C ILE A 152 -3.04 11.28 -5.93
N PHE A 153 -4.32 10.91 -5.83
CA PHE A 153 -5.44 11.83 -6.01
C PHE A 153 -6.05 12.25 -4.67
N ARG A 154 -6.48 13.51 -4.57
CA ARG A 154 -6.99 14.11 -3.32
C ARG A 154 -8.26 13.39 -2.84
N ASN A 155 -9.09 12.96 -3.78
CA ASN A 155 -10.34 12.26 -3.49
C ASN A 155 -10.14 10.78 -3.11
N ARG A 156 -8.93 10.23 -3.29
CA ARG A 156 -8.54 8.86 -2.94
C ARG A 156 -7.09 8.83 -2.44
N PRO A 157 -6.80 9.45 -1.28
CA PRO A 157 -5.43 9.60 -0.79
C PRO A 157 -4.80 8.27 -0.34
N GLU A 158 -5.60 7.22 -0.21
CA GLU A 158 -5.19 5.87 0.23
C GLU A 158 -4.68 4.98 -0.91
N GLU A 159 -4.75 5.41 -2.17
CA GLU A 159 -4.26 4.65 -3.33
C GLU A 159 -3.30 5.46 -4.22
N VAL A 160 -2.37 4.74 -4.84
CA VAL A 160 -1.52 5.25 -5.92
C VAL A 160 -2.01 4.67 -7.23
N CYS A 161 -2.23 5.55 -8.20
CA CYS A 161 -2.42 5.20 -9.61
C CYS A 161 -1.05 4.99 -10.26
N ILE A 162 -0.91 3.86 -10.93
CA ILE A 162 0.32 3.43 -11.60
C ILE A 162 -0.01 3.25 -13.06
N GLU A 163 0.47 4.17 -13.88
CA GLU A 163 0.40 4.11 -15.34
C GLU A 163 1.71 3.53 -15.88
N VAL A 164 1.63 2.53 -16.75
CA VAL A 164 2.81 1.85 -17.32
C VAL A 164 2.99 2.21 -18.79
N PHE A 165 4.14 2.76 -19.13
CA PHE A 165 4.52 3.12 -20.50
C PHE A 165 5.84 2.43 -20.89
N HIS A 166 6.28 2.66 -22.13
CA HIS A 166 7.56 2.17 -22.65
C HIS A 166 8.22 3.25 -23.50
N HIS A 167 9.55 3.24 -23.53
CA HIS A 167 10.33 4.06 -24.45
C HIS A 167 10.31 3.49 -25.87
N PRO A 168 10.56 4.31 -26.92
CA PRO A 168 10.55 3.84 -28.31
C PRO A 168 11.53 2.70 -28.63
N ASP A 169 12.59 2.55 -27.83
CA ASP A 169 13.62 1.50 -27.94
C ASP A 169 13.29 0.25 -27.10
N SER A 170 12.13 0.20 -26.42
CA SER A 170 11.70 -0.98 -25.68
C SER A 170 11.36 -2.13 -26.63
N ALA A 171 11.83 -3.33 -26.30
CA ALA A 171 11.27 -4.54 -26.88
C ALA A 171 9.76 -4.63 -26.58
N PRO A 172 8.95 -5.23 -27.48
CA PRO A 172 7.52 -5.40 -27.25
C PRO A 172 7.26 -6.24 -26.00
N MET A 173 6.60 -5.64 -25.00
CA MET A 173 6.24 -6.33 -23.77
C MET A 173 4.91 -7.07 -23.94
N GLU A 174 4.88 -8.33 -23.51
CA GLU A 174 3.64 -9.11 -23.39
C GLU A 174 2.85 -8.69 -22.14
N ARG A 175 3.59 -8.36 -21.07
CA ARG A 175 3.09 -7.90 -19.76
C ARG A 175 4.17 -7.03 -19.11
N CYS A 176 3.75 -6.07 -18.30
CA CYS A 176 4.63 -5.39 -17.34
C CYS A 176 3.92 -5.39 -15.99
N GLY A 177 4.29 -6.34 -15.13
CA GLY A 177 3.69 -6.52 -13.81
C GLY A 177 4.16 -5.45 -12.84
N ILE A 178 3.24 -5.01 -11.97
CA ILE A 178 3.56 -4.19 -10.80
C ILE A 178 3.17 -4.99 -9.58
N THR A 179 4.17 -5.45 -8.85
CA THR A 179 3.99 -6.43 -7.78
C THR A 179 4.17 -5.79 -6.43
N ALA A 180 3.12 -5.74 -5.59
CA ALA A 180 3.29 -5.41 -4.19
C ALA A 180 3.86 -6.66 -3.47
N THR A 181 5.14 -6.59 -3.09
CA THR A 181 5.84 -7.64 -2.33
C THR A 181 5.84 -7.30 -0.84
N MET A 182 6.40 -8.17 -0.01
CA MET A 182 6.47 -8.01 1.44
C MET A 182 5.09 -8.04 2.12
N GLY A 183 4.08 -8.67 1.51
CA GLY A 183 2.76 -8.88 2.13
C GLY A 183 2.84 -9.66 3.44
N ASN A 184 3.90 -10.45 3.65
CA ASN A 184 4.13 -11.19 4.89
C ASN A 184 4.50 -10.29 6.08
N TYR A 185 4.93 -9.04 5.85
CA TYR A 185 5.17 -8.08 6.92
C TYR A 185 3.87 -7.74 7.66
N SER A 186 2.81 -7.50 6.91
CA SER A 186 1.45 -7.37 7.45
C SER A 186 0.79 -8.72 7.69
N ARG A 187 1.49 -9.85 7.48
CA ARG A 187 0.94 -11.21 7.56
C ARG A 187 -0.37 -11.35 6.79
N LEU A 188 -0.41 -10.85 5.54
CA LEU A 188 -1.58 -10.99 4.68
C LEU A 188 -1.93 -12.46 4.49
N ARG A 189 -3.15 -12.84 4.90
CA ARG A 189 -3.60 -14.24 4.88
C ARG A 189 -4.98 -14.43 4.32
N LYS A 190 -5.83 -13.41 4.28
CA LYS A 190 -7.15 -13.48 3.64
C LYS A 190 -7.10 -12.73 2.32
N LEU A 191 -7.47 -13.39 1.23
CA LEU A 191 -7.76 -12.77 -0.07
C LEU A 191 -9.26 -12.79 -0.29
N TYR A 192 -9.86 -11.61 -0.43
CA TYR A 192 -11.30 -11.43 -0.56
C TYR A 192 -11.70 -11.42 -2.04
N LEU A 193 -12.26 -12.54 -2.48
CA LEU A 193 -12.86 -12.69 -3.81
C LEU A 193 -14.37 -12.45 -3.73
N LYS A 194 -15.04 -12.49 -4.87
CA LYS A 194 -16.48 -12.28 -5.00
C LYS A 194 -17.29 -13.23 -4.12
N ASP A 195 -17.08 -14.52 -4.29
CA ASP A 195 -17.90 -15.57 -3.66
C ASP A 195 -17.15 -16.36 -2.57
N SER A 196 -15.92 -15.98 -2.25
CA SER A 196 -15.08 -16.72 -1.31
C SER A 196 -14.00 -15.86 -0.68
N VAL A 197 -13.49 -16.28 0.48
CA VAL A 197 -12.26 -15.75 1.07
C VAL A 197 -11.22 -16.87 1.07
N VAL A 198 -10.10 -16.66 0.40
CA VAL A 198 -8.99 -17.63 0.37
C VAL A 198 -8.08 -17.35 1.55
N ASN A 199 -7.78 -18.37 2.36
CA ASN A 199 -6.82 -18.28 3.46
C ASN A 199 -5.45 -18.84 3.06
N ALA A 200 -4.37 -18.08 3.23
CA ALA A 200 -3.01 -18.48 2.84
C ALA A 200 -2.53 -19.74 3.57
N ARG A 201 -2.90 -19.95 4.84
CA ARG A 201 -2.52 -21.15 5.61
C ARG A 201 -3.16 -22.41 5.05
N ALA A 202 -4.40 -22.30 4.57
CA ALA A 202 -5.09 -23.40 3.89
C ALA A 202 -4.54 -23.60 2.47
N LEU A 203 -4.32 -22.52 1.72
CA LEU A 203 -3.82 -22.56 0.33
C LEU A 203 -2.42 -23.18 0.23
N TYR A 204 -1.58 -22.93 1.23
CA TYR A 204 -0.19 -23.38 1.30
C TYR A 204 0.03 -24.38 2.45
N ALA A 205 -1.01 -25.13 2.83
CA ALA A 205 -0.91 -26.14 3.87
C ALA A 205 0.22 -27.15 3.53
N GLY A 206 1.09 -27.42 4.51
CA GLY A 206 2.22 -28.32 4.36
C GLY A 206 3.47 -27.70 3.72
N PHE A 207 3.45 -26.42 3.33
CA PHE A 207 4.65 -25.74 2.82
C PHE A 207 5.48 -25.14 3.97
N ASP A 208 6.75 -25.52 4.06
CA ASP A 208 7.73 -25.05 5.06
C ASP A 208 9.07 -24.61 4.44
N GLY A 209 9.12 -24.46 3.11
CA GLY A 209 10.31 -24.08 2.36
C GLY A 209 10.73 -22.61 2.53
N ILE A 210 11.92 -22.29 2.04
CA ILE A 210 12.48 -20.92 2.02
C ILE A 210 12.08 -20.11 0.78
N ASP A 211 11.66 -20.82 -0.27
CA ASP A 211 11.28 -20.28 -1.58
C ASP A 211 9.86 -19.70 -1.58
N PHE A 212 9.47 -19.14 -2.72
CA PHE A 212 8.08 -18.79 -2.97
C PHE A 212 7.28 -20.04 -3.36
N ILE A 213 6.04 -20.12 -2.88
CA ILE A 213 5.06 -21.09 -3.38
C ILE A 213 3.93 -20.36 -4.10
N GLU A 214 3.61 -20.78 -5.32
CA GLU A 214 2.55 -20.19 -6.14
C GLU A 214 1.48 -21.24 -6.47
N LYS A 215 0.24 -20.77 -6.60
CA LYS A 215 -0.91 -21.54 -7.09
C LYS A 215 -1.54 -20.82 -8.29
N SER A 216 -2.53 -21.44 -8.91
CA SER A 216 -3.22 -20.86 -10.07
C SER A 216 -3.73 -19.44 -9.78
N PRO A 217 -3.64 -18.53 -10.76
CA PRO A 217 -4.21 -17.19 -10.63
C PRO A 217 -5.74 -17.23 -10.61
N TYR A 218 -6.36 -16.15 -10.13
CA TYR A 218 -7.80 -15.98 -10.13
C TYR A 218 -8.22 -15.06 -11.28
N PRO A 219 -9.12 -15.49 -12.19
CA PRO A 219 -9.60 -14.63 -13.28
C PRO A 219 -10.40 -13.44 -12.76
N ALA A 220 -10.54 -12.41 -13.61
CA ALA A 220 -11.22 -11.16 -13.25
C ALA A 220 -12.65 -11.38 -12.72
N ASP A 221 -13.41 -12.33 -13.23
CA ASP A 221 -14.77 -12.64 -12.78
C ASP A 221 -14.87 -13.11 -11.32
N ARG A 222 -13.76 -13.54 -10.73
CA ARG A 222 -13.62 -13.84 -9.29
C ARG A 222 -13.38 -12.59 -8.44
N MET A 223 -13.03 -11.46 -9.04
CA MET A 223 -12.89 -10.18 -8.34
C MET A 223 -14.26 -9.59 -8.01
N ARG A 224 -14.30 -8.74 -6.98
CA ARG A 224 -15.51 -7.95 -6.67
C ARG A 224 -15.60 -6.74 -7.59
N ARG A 225 -16.80 -6.16 -7.62
CA ARG A 225 -17.11 -4.89 -8.29
C ARG A 225 -17.40 -3.84 -7.23
N GLY A 226 -16.72 -2.70 -7.27
CA GLY A 226 -17.10 -1.54 -6.45
C GLY A 226 -18.33 -0.82 -7.02
N LYS A 227 -18.83 0.24 -6.37
CA LYS A 227 -20.04 0.99 -6.81
C LYS A 227 -19.98 1.48 -8.25
N ASN A 228 -18.81 1.87 -8.74
CA ASN A 228 -18.64 2.36 -10.11
C ASN A 228 -18.46 1.24 -11.15
N GLY A 229 -18.55 -0.04 -10.72
CA GLY A 229 -18.29 -1.20 -11.56
C GLY A 229 -16.81 -1.53 -11.75
N ASP A 230 -15.91 -0.78 -11.12
CA ASP A 230 -14.47 -1.07 -11.10
C ASP A 230 -14.21 -2.43 -10.46
N TRP A 231 -13.24 -3.17 -10.99
CA TRP A 231 -12.77 -4.40 -10.38
C TRP A 231 -11.95 -4.07 -9.14
N ILE A 232 -12.21 -4.77 -8.04
CA ILE A 232 -11.47 -4.61 -6.79
C ILE A 232 -11.24 -5.97 -6.13
N VAL A 233 -10.06 -6.12 -5.56
CA VAL A 233 -9.68 -7.28 -4.74
C VAL A 233 -8.88 -6.78 -3.55
N ALA A 234 -9.15 -7.34 -2.38
CA ALA A 234 -8.51 -6.94 -1.13
C ALA A 234 -7.81 -8.12 -0.46
N ALA A 235 -6.73 -7.82 0.25
CA ALA A 235 -6.02 -8.75 1.11
C ALA A 235 -5.84 -8.16 2.52
N THR A 236 -6.05 -8.98 3.54
CA THR A 236 -5.91 -8.56 4.95
C THR A 236 -5.14 -9.61 5.75
N PRO A 237 -4.63 -9.22 6.94
CA PRO A 237 -4.27 -10.18 7.97
C PRO A 237 -5.50 -10.99 8.39
N ASP A 238 -5.30 -12.18 8.96
CA ASP A 238 -6.37 -12.97 9.60
C ASP A 238 -6.33 -12.91 11.13
N GLU A 239 -5.46 -12.07 11.67
CA GLU A 239 -5.18 -11.87 13.09
C GLU A 239 -5.76 -10.55 13.60
N SER A 240 -6.03 -10.50 14.91
CA SER A 240 -6.28 -9.25 15.62
C SER A 240 -5.03 -8.37 15.65
N PHE A 241 -5.21 -7.08 15.93
CA PHE A 241 -4.10 -6.15 16.12
C PHE A 241 -3.12 -6.62 17.21
N ALA A 242 -3.63 -7.16 18.32
CA ALA A 242 -2.82 -7.66 19.42
C ALA A 242 -1.93 -8.85 19.00
N GLU A 243 -2.48 -9.78 18.22
CA GLU A 243 -1.73 -10.91 17.65
C GLU A 243 -0.71 -10.42 16.62
N LEU A 244 -1.08 -9.49 15.74
CA LEU A 244 -0.18 -8.90 14.73
C LEU A 244 1.02 -8.19 15.37
N ALA A 245 0.76 -7.40 16.42
CA ALA A 245 1.76 -6.67 17.19
C ALA A 245 2.58 -7.57 18.13
N ALA A 246 2.08 -8.75 18.49
CA ALA A 246 2.82 -9.75 19.25
C ALA A 246 3.99 -10.28 18.43
N TRP A 247 5.15 -10.36 19.09
CA TRP A 247 6.39 -10.87 18.48
C TRP A 247 6.98 -11.97 19.35
N PRO A 248 7.39 -13.11 18.78
CA PRO A 248 7.98 -14.17 19.56
C PRO A 248 9.27 -13.72 20.28
N GLN A 249 9.46 -14.19 21.51
CA GLN A 249 10.55 -13.74 22.40
C GLN A 249 11.84 -14.56 22.26
N GLN A 250 11.92 -15.49 21.30
CA GLN A 250 13.14 -16.26 21.08
C GLN A 250 14.23 -15.38 20.43
N PRO A 251 15.52 -15.62 20.73
CA PRO A 251 16.62 -14.80 20.20
C PRO A 251 16.60 -14.61 18.68
N ALA A 252 16.29 -15.65 17.91
CA ALA A 252 16.23 -15.59 16.44
C ALA A 252 15.22 -14.56 15.90
N TYR A 253 14.09 -14.39 16.62
CA TYR A 253 13.06 -13.40 16.31
C TYR A 253 13.45 -12.01 16.81
N LEU A 254 14.02 -11.89 18.01
CA LEU A 254 14.49 -10.60 18.55
C LEU A 254 15.56 -9.97 17.66
N MET A 255 16.47 -10.77 17.09
CA MET A 255 17.46 -10.33 16.09
C MET A 255 16.84 -9.83 14.78
N ARG A 256 15.56 -10.13 14.54
CA ARG A 256 14.81 -9.78 13.32
C ARG A 256 13.62 -8.88 13.62
N TRP A 257 13.74 -8.05 14.64
CA TRP A 257 12.68 -7.15 15.11
C TRP A 257 12.07 -6.24 14.03
N ASN A 258 12.81 -5.93 12.95
CA ASN A 258 12.30 -5.14 11.84
C ASN A 258 11.19 -5.83 11.03
N TRP A 259 11.02 -7.15 11.19
CA TRP A 259 9.89 -7.90 10.62
C TRP A 259 8.63 -7.88 11.49
N ARG A 260 8.72 -7.35 12.71
CA ARG A 260 7.55 -7.11 13.55
C ARG A 260 6.70 -6.02 12.91
N TYR A 261 5.40 -6.25 12.81
CA TYR A 261 4.45 -5.23 12.38
C TYR A 261 4.46 -4.05 13.38
N ARG A 262 4.92 -2.89 12.90
CA ARG A 262 5.10 -1.67 13.71
C ARG A 262 3.91 -0.71 13.76
N PRO A 263 3.06 -0.60 12.72
CA PRO A 263 1.91 0.29 12.79
C PRO A 263 1.06 -0.02 14.02
N PHE A 264 0.43 1.00 14.59
CA PHE A 264 -0.52 0.86 15.71
C PHE A 264 -1.98 0.72 15.24
N TYR A 265 -2.17 0.37 13.97
CA TYR A 265 -3.46 0.24 13.31
C TYR A 265 -3.37 -0.86 12.23
N MET A 266 -4.52 -1.38 11.82
CA MET A 266 -4.63 -2.39 10.76
C MET A 266 -4.79 -1.73 9.40
N LEU A 267 -4.25 -2.37 8.36
CA LEU A 267 -4.43 -1.95 6.98
C LEU A 267 -4.98 -3.11 6.14
N THR A 268 -5.95 -2.78 5.30
CA THR A 268 -6.38 -3.58 4.16
C THR A 268 -5.56 -3.15 2.95
N GLN A 269 -4.87 -4.11 2.32
CA GLN A 269 -4.22 -3.88 1.03
C GLN A 269 -5.22 -4.19 -0.08
N TYR A 270 -5.24 -3.44 -1.17
CA TYR A 270 -6.12 -3.74 -2.29
C TYR A 270 -5.53 -3.33 -3.62
N TRP A 271 -6.02 -4.01 -4.66
CA TRP A 271 -5.85 -3.59 -6.03
C TRP A 271 -7.20 -3.24 -6.63
N ARG A 272 -7.22 -2.19 -7.45
CA ARG A 272 -8.37 -1.77 -8.24
C ARG A 272 -7.98 -1.57 -9.69
N LYS A 273 -8.89 -1.93 -10.59
CA LYS A 273 -8.80 -1.73 -12.04
C LYS A 273 -10.10 -1.10 -12.55
N GLU A 274 -9.98 -0.01 -13.29
CA GLU A 274 -11.17 0.64 -13.87
C GLU A 274 -11.85 -0.28 -14.87
N LYS A 275 -13.18 -0.38 -14.82
CA LYS A 275 -13.94 -1.30 -15.70
C LYS A 275 -13.63 -1.07 -17.19
N LYS A 276 -13.51 0.20 -17.59
CA LYS A 276 -13.27 0.61 -18.98
C LYS A 276 -11.86 0.25 -19.49
N ASP A 277 -10.91 0.03 -18.60
CA ASP A 277 -9.52 -0.24 -18.93
C ASP A 277 -9.16 -1.73 -18.76
N ALA A 278 -10.10 -2.56 -18.30
CA ALA A 278 -9.87 -3.97 -18.02
C ALA A 278 -10.16 -4.82 -19.25
N ASP A 279 -9.27 -5.77 -19.56
CA ASP A 279 -9.50 -6.78 -20.59
C ASP A 279 -9.65 -8.21 -20.04
N ALA A 280 -9.92 -9.18 -20.91
CA ALA A 280 -10.17 -10.58 -20.54
C ALA A 280 -8.95 -11.30 -19.93
N SER A 281 -7.75 -10.74 -20.05
CA SER A 281 -6.52 -11.25 -19.47
C SER A 281 -6.27 -10.79 -18.03
N LEU A 282 -7.11 -9.89 -17.49
CA LEU A 282 -7.00 -9.43 -16.11
C LEU A 282 -7.15 -10.60 -15.13
N GLN A 283 -6.17 -10.72 -14.23
CA GLN A 283 -6.10 -11.77 -13.22
C GLN A 283 -5.53 -11.22 -11.91
N VAL A 284 -5.96 -11.80 -10.80
CA VAL A 284 -5.34 -11.64 -9.48
C VAL A 284 -4.33 -12.75 -9.27
N ARG A 285 -3.15 -12.40 -8.79
CA ARG A 285 -2.11 -13.38 -8.43
C ARG A 285 -1.60 -13.13 -7.02
N VAL A 286 -1.47 -14.21 -6.27
CA VAL A 286 -0.79 -14.25 -4.99
C VAL A 286 0.20 -15.40 -4.98
N ASN A 287 1.37 -15.19 -4.37
CA ASN A 287 2.26 -16.28 -3.96
C ASN A 287 2.41 -16.23 -2.43
N GLY A 288 3.00 -17.27 -1.86
CA GLY A 288 3.15 -17.42 -0.42
C GLY A 288 4.59 -17.69 0.00
N ARG A 289 4.84 -17.45 1.29
CA ARG A 289 6.06 -17.85 1.98
C ARG A 289 5.73 -18.38 3.37
N ALA A 290 6.55 -19.32 3.84
CA ALA A 290 6.49 -19.80 5.22
C ALA A 290 7.47 -19.08 6.15
N LYS A 291 8.51 -18.43 5.57
CA LYS A 291 9.62 -17.84 6.32
C LYS A 291 9.95 -16.42 5.85
N TYR A 292 10.32 -15.55 6.78
CA TYR A 292 10.91 -14.24 6.48
C TYR A 292 12.31 -14.39 5.93
N TRP A 293 12.64 -13.59 4.92
CA TRP A 293 13.99 -13.49 4.38
C TRP A 293 14.84 -12.49 5.16
N ASN A 294 16.12 -12.81 5.37
CA ASN A 294 17.05 -11.88 5.99
C ASN A 294 18.50 -12.11 5.54
N GLY A 295 18.79 -11.94 4.25
CA GLY A 295 20.18 -11.69 3.82
C GLY A 295 20.69 -12.46 2.60
N GLY A 296 20.23 -12.06 1.40
CA GLY A 296 21.03 -12.14 0.17
C GLY A 296 21.33 -13.51 -0.44
N GLY A 297 21.03 -14.62 0.24
CA GLY A 297 21.37 -15.96 -0.24
C GLY A 297 20.38 -17.03 0.18
N ASN A 298 20.62 -18.24 -0.31
CA ASN A 298 19.74 -19.40 -0.14
C ASN A 298 20.09 -20.25 1.10
N ASP A 299 20.89 -19.73 2.05
CA ASP A 299 21.19 -20.45 3.29
C ASP A 299 19.96 -20.40 4.22
N PRO A 300 19.33 -21.56 4.51
CA PRO A 300 18.14 -21.63 5.37
C PRO A 300 18.32 -21.01 6.75
N LYS A 301 19.55 -20.88 7.28
CA LYS A 301 19.84 -20.26 8.57
C LYS A 301 19.53 -18.76 8.62
N HIS A 302 19.46 -18.11 7.45
CA HIS A 302 19.08 -16.70 7.38
C HIS A 302 17.56 -16.49 7.48
N TYR A 303 16.78 -17.55 7.43
CA TYR A 303 15.32 -17.52 7.44
C TYR A 303 14.77 -17.82 8.83
N ILE A 304 13.62 -17.21 9.16
CA ILE A 304 12.84 -17.52 10.36
C ILE A 304 11.39 -17.73 9.96
N ASP A 305 10.66 -18.57 10.68
CA ASP A 305 9.25 -18.79 10.37
C ASP A 305 8.45 -17.48 10.53
N ILE A 306 7.44 -17.33 9.69
CA ILE A 306 6.47 -16.25 9.85
C ILE A 306 5.56 -16.65 11.02
N PRO A 307 5.44 -15.83 12.09
CA PRO A 307 4.59 -16.14 13.23
C PRO A 307 3.16 -16.44 12.79
N GLY A 308 2.62 -17.60 13.18
CA GLY A 308 1.28 -18.05 12.78
C GLY A 308 1.24 -18.82 11.45
N GLY A 309 2.37 -19.03 10.78
CA GLY A 309 2.47 -19.84 9.56
C GLY A 309 2.43 -19.02 8.26
N PRO A 310 2.30 -19.69 7.10
CA PRO A 310 2.43 -19.06 5.80
C PRO A 310 1.50 -17.86 5.59
N SER A 311 1.99 -16.89 4.82
CA SER A 311 1.26 -15.68 4.40
C SER A 311 1.59 -15.35 2.95
N PHE A 312 0.78 -14.49 2.35
CA PHE A 312 1.05 -13.98 1.01
C PHE A 312 2.29 -13.10 1.03
N GLU A 313 3.23 -13.34 0.11
CA GLU A 313 4.35 -12.41 -0.11
C GLU A 313 3.96 -11.37 -1.15
N ASN A 314 3.68 -11.83 -2.38
CA ASN A 314 3.30 -10.98 -3.48
C ASN A 314 1.78 -10.97 -3.61
N PHE A 315 1.24 -9.78 -3.83
CA PHE A 315 -0.15 -9.55 -4.17
C PHE A 315 -0.18 -8.57 -5.36
N GLU A 316 -0.69 -9.03 -6.50
CA GLU A 316 -0.62 -8.27 -7.75
C GLU A 316 -1.85 -8.49 -8.64
N LEU A 317 -2.07 -7.54 -9.54
CA LEU A 317 -2.86 -7.76 -10.75
C LEU A 317 -1.92 -8.05 -11.91
N ARG A 318 -2.34 -8.97 -12.78
CA ARG A 318 -1.69 -9.27 -14.05
C ARG A 318 -2.66 -9.01 -15.18
N GLU A 319 -2.17 -8.38 -16.23
CA GLU A 319 -2.92 -8.10 -17.44
C GLU A 319 -1.93 -8.01 -18.59
N ARG A 320 -2.40 -8.30 -19.81
CA ARG A 320 -1.64 -8.03 -21.03
C ARG A 320 -1.22 -6.57 -21.06
N TYR A 321 0.01 -6.33 -21.48
CA TYR A 321 0.52 -4.97 -21.59
C TYR A 321 -0.21 -4.19 -22.68
N VAL A 322 -0.73 -3.02 -22.30
CA VAL A 322 -1.03 -1.91 -23.23
C VAL A 322 -0.41 -0.61 -22.71
N PRO A 323 0.10 0.28 -23.60
CA PRO A 323 0.70 1.54 -23.15
C PRO A 323 -0.31 2.44 -22.45
N GLY A 324 0.08 3.01 -21.32
CA GLY A 324 -0.80 3.83 -20.49
C GLY A 324 -1.82 3.04 -19.67
N GLN A 325 -1.70 1.70 -19.60
CA GLN A 325 -2.55 0.90 -18.73
C GLN A 325 -2.41 1.35 -17.26
N ARG A 326 -3.55 1.41 -16.59
CA ARG A 326 -3.66 1.87 -15.20
C ARG A 326 -3.92 0.73 -14.25
N PHE A 327 -3.22 0.73 -13.13
CA PHE A 327 -3.51 -0.06 -11.94
C PHE A 327 -3.54 0.85 -10.73
N TYR A 328 -4.36 0.51 -9.74
CA TYR A 328 -4.44 1.26 -8.50
C TYR A 328 -4.15 0.32 -7.36
N PHE A 329 -3.09 0.61 -6.60
CA PHE A 329 -2.80 -0.10 -5.36
C PHE A 329 -3.11 0.82 -4.19
N GLY A 330 -3.78 0.30 -3.18
CA GLY A 330 -4.10 1.07 -2.00
C GLY A 330 -3.88 0.34 -0.69
N LEU A 331 -3.68 1.17 0.33
CA LEU A 331 -3.58 0.80 1.73
C LEU A 331 -4.71 1.56 2.45
N SER A 332 -5.73 0.86 2.96
CA SER A 332 -6.86 1.50 3.62
C SER A 332 -6.97 1.08 5.08
N ARG A 333 -7.36 2.00 5.95
CA ARG A 333 -7.73 1.67 7.34
C ARG A 333 -9.13 1.07 7.48
N LYS A 334 -9.91 1.05 6.39
CA LYS A 334 -11.20 0.36 6.33
C LYS A 334 -10.99 -1.16 6.35
N THR A 335 -11.98 -1.88 6.87
CA THR A 335 -12.03 -3.34 6.71
C THR A 335 -12.23 -3.71 5.24
N ALA A 336 -11.95 -4.97 4.89
CA ALA A 336 -12.26 -5.45 3.54
C ALA A 336 -13.75 -5.33 3.23
N GLU A 337 -14.62 -5.62 4.19
CA GLU A 337 -16.07 -5.50 4.03
C GLU A 337 -16.51 -4.04 3.79
N GLU A 338 -15.96 -3.09 4.53
CA GLU A 338 -16.21 -1.66 4.32
C GLU A 338 -15.69 -1.18 2.97
N LEU A 339 -14.53 -1.67 2.53
CA LEU A 339 -13.95 -1.29 1.24
C LEU A 339 -14.73 -1.88 0.06
N LEU A 340 -15.19 -3.12 0.21
CA LEU A 340 -15.84 -3.90 -0.86
C LEU A 340 -17.37 -3.74 -0.90
N SER A 341 -17.97 -3.02 0.07
CA SER A 341 -19.37 -2.59 0.06
C SER A 341 -19.56 -1.18 -0.52
N LEU A 342 -18.45 -0.49 -0.80
CA LEU A 342 -18.38 0.74 -1.59
C LEU A 342 -18.29 0.43 -3.08
#